data_AF-A0A7W0S720-F1
#
_entry.id   AF-A0A7W0S720-F1
#
_cell.length_a   1.000
_cell.length_b   1.000
_cell.length_c   1.000
_cell.angle_alpha   90.00
_cell.angle_beta   90.00
_cell.angle_gamma   90.00
#
_symmetry.space_group_name_H-M   'P 1'
#
loop_
_entity.id
_entity.type
_entity.pdbx_description
1 polymer ?
#
loop_
_entity_poly.entity_id
_entity_poly.type
_entity_poly.pdbx_seq_one_letter_code
_entity_poly.pdbx_strand_id
1 'polypeptide(L)'
;QHAKSYAFFKFRSTLAPAVQFTSNIWLLFLIGGIFLQISGFIVIAVALYSVAVLFTLVTLPVEFNASARAKTQLTELGLVPANESEGVKSVLSAAAWTYVAGALAAVAMLLYYLSLLSNR
;
A
#
# COMPACT_ATOMS: atom_id res chain seq x y z
N GLN A 1 -0.92 24.37 -5.93
CA GLN A 1 -0.65 22.92 -5.87
C GLN A 1 -1.10 22.23 -4.56
N HIS A 2 -1.77 22.93 -3.62
CA HIS A 2 -2.15 22.36 -2.30
C HIS A 2 -3.48 21.58 -2.28
N ALA A 3 -4.40 21.82 -3.22
CA ALA A 3 -5.73 21.19 -3.20
C ALA A 3 -5.71 19.66 -3.47
N LYS A 4 -4.85 19.19 -4.40
CA LYS A 4 -4.75 17.75 -4.72
C LYS A 4 -4.11 16.96 -3.58
N SER A 5 -3.05 17.50 -2.95
CA SER A 5 -2.42 16.86 -1.79
C SER A 5 -3.37 16.78 -0.60
N TYR A 6 -4.25 17.77 -0.43
CA TYR A 6 -5.26 17.78 0.64
C TYR A 6 -6.32 16.70 0.44
N ALA A 7 -6.74 16.45 -0.81
CA ALA A 7 -7.71 15.40 -1.14
C ALA A 7 -7.17 14.01 -0.78
N PHE A 8 -5.96 13.64 -1.21
CA PHE A 8 -5.37 12.34 -0.88
C PHE A 8 -5.09 12.17 0.61
N PHE A 9 -4.61 13.22 1.28
CA PHE A 9 -4.36 13.18 2.72
C PHE A 9 -5.65 12.98 3.52
N LYS A 10 -6.72 13.69 3.16
CA LYS A 10 -8.05 13.53 3.75
C LYS A 10 -8.65 12.15 3.47
N PHE A 11 -8.44 11.62 2.26
CA PHE A 11 -8.92 10.28 1.90
C PHE A 11 -8.19 9.17 2.69
N ARG A 12 -6.87 9.31 2.86
CA ARG A 12 -6.07 8.42 3.71
C ARG A 12 -6.56 8.45 5.16
N SER A 13 -6.80 9.64 5.73
CA SER A 13 -7.22 9.76 7.12
C SER A 13 -8.62 9.19 7.35
N THR A 14 -9.53 9.30 6.39
CA THR A 14 -10.87 8.68 6.48
C THR A 14 -10.85 7.16 6.38
N LEU A 15 -9.90 6.59 5.61
CA LEU A 15 -9.79 5.14 5.41
C LEU A 15 -8.93 4.45 6.48
N ALA A 16 -8.08 5.19 7.21
CA ALA A 16 -7.16 4.63 8.20
C ALA A 16 -7.83 3.73 9.25
N PRO A 17 -9.00 4.08 9.85
CA PRO A 17 -9.64 3.22 10.85
C PRO A 17 -10.12 1.90 10.24
N ALA A 18 -10.70 1.96 9.04
CA ALA A 18 -11.15 0.77 8.31
C ALA A 18 -9.97 -0.15 8.01
N VAL A 19 -8.86 0.39 7.51
CA VAL A 19 -7.66 -0.38 7.19
C VAL A 19 -7.05 -1.02 8.43
N GLN A 20 -6.96 -0.29 9.55
CA GLN A 20 -6.41 -0.83 10.78
C GLN A 20 -7.23 -2.00 11.32
N PHE A 21 -8.57 -1.93 11.21
CA PHE A 21 -9.44 -3.04 11.54
C PHE A 21 -9.22 -4.22 10.57
N THR A 22 -9.24 -3.92 9.28
CA THR A 22 -9.24 -4.91 8.20
C THR A 22 -7.91 -5.68 8.13
N SER A 23 -6.77 -4.99 8.23
CA SER A 23 -5.42 -5.55 8.11
C SER A 23 -5.07 -6.56 9.19
N ASN A 24 -5.69 -6.47 10.37
CA ASN A 24 -5.47 -7.44 11.46
C ASN A 24 -6.41 -8.65 11.36
N ILE A 25 -7.60 -8.46 10.79
CA ILE A 25 -8.70 -9.43 10.90
C ILE A 25 -8.81 -10.32 9.67
N TRP A 26 -8.42 -9.84 8.48
CA TRP A 26 -8.53 -10.62 7.25
C TRP A 26 -7.77 -11.96 7.31
N LEU A 27 -6.57 -11.98 7.92
CA LEU A 27 -5.78 -13.20 8.10
C LEU A 27 -6.48 -14.22 8.99
N LEU A 28 -7.16 -13.76 10.06
CA LEU A 28 -7.90 -14.65 10.96
C LEU A 28 -9.05 -15.33 10.23
N PHE A 29 -9.80 -14.59 9.40
CA PHE A 29 -10.84 -15.16 8.56
C PHE A 29 -10.30 -16.09 7.47
N LEU A 30 -9.15 -15.76 6.87
CA LEU A 30 -8.53 -16.61 5.85
C LEU A 30 -8.09 -17.95 6.45
N ILE A 31 -7.32 -17.89 7.54
CA ILE A 31 -6.83 -19.08 8.25
C ILE A 31 -8.04 -19.88 8.78
N GLY A 32 -8.97 -19.23 9.46
CA GLY A 32 -10.17 -19.88 9.98
C GLY A 32 -10.99 -20.55 8.88
N GLY A 33 -11.17 -19.90 7.73
CA GLY A 33 -11.89 -20.46 6.58
C GLY A 33 -11.20 -21.68 5.98
N ILE A 34 -9.86 -21.70 5.93
CA ILE A 34 -9.09 -22.84 5.44
C ILE A 34 -9.13 -24.00 6.45
N PHE A 35 -8.86 -23.75 7.72
CA PHE A 35 -8.78 -24.82 8.74
C PHE A 35 -10.14 -25.41 9.09
N LEU A 36 -11.17 -24.57 9.20
CA LEU A 36 -12.53 -25.02 9.50
C LEU A 36 -13.32 -25.43 8.25
N GLN A 37 -12.73 -25.27 7.06
CA GLN A 37 -13.38 -25.53 5.76
C GLN A 37 -14.69 -24.73 5.57
N ILE A 38 -14.77 -23.53 6.16
CA ILE A 38 -15.94 -22.64 6.05
C ILE A 38 -15.71 -21.68 4.89
N SER A 39 -16.40 -21.92 3.76
CA SER A 39 -16.29 -21.10 2.55
C SER A 39 -16.64 -19.62 2.79
N GLY A 40 -17.65 -19.34 3.62
CA GLY A 40 -18.06 -17.98 3.96
C GLY A 40 -16.95 -17.15 4.62
N PHE A 41 -16.08 -17.77 5.41
CA PHE A 41 -14.95 -17.07 6.05
C PHE A 41 -13.89 -16.67 5.02
N ILE A 42 -13.66 -17.49 3.99
CA ILE A 42 -12.74 -17.17 2.90
C ILE A 42 -13.26 -15.96 2.11
N VAL A 43 -14.57 -15.91 1.82
CA VAL A 43 -15.19 -14.76 1.14
C VAL A 43 -15.05 -13.48 1.95
N ILE A 44 -15.29 -13.54 3.26
CA ILE A 44 -15.09 -12.40 4.17
C ILE A 44 -13.62 -11.97 4.16
N ALA A 45 -12.68 -12.91 4.23
CA ALA A 45 -11.26 -12.61 4.21
C ALA A 45 -10.84 -11.89 2.92
N VAL A 46 -11.32 -12.33 1.76
CA VAL A 46 -11.04 -11.70 0.46
C VAL A 46 -11.68 -10.31 0.37
N ALA A 47 -12.90 -10.14 0.86
CA ALA A 47 -13.56 -8.83 0.92
C ALA A 47 -12.76 -7.85 1.80
N LEU A 48 -12.34 -8.28 2.99
CA LEU A 48 -11.46 -7.50 3.87
C LEU A 48 -10.13 -7.17 3.16
N TYR A 49 -9.46 -8.18 2.60
CA TYR A 49 -8.20 -7.96 1.88
C TYR A 49 -8.34 -6.97 0.71
N SER A 50 -9.48 -6.97 -0.01
CA SER A 50 -9.75 -6.02 -1.08
C SER A 50 -9.77 -4.55 -0.61
N VAL A 51 -10.27 -4.30 0.61
CA VAL A 51 -10.26 -2.96 1.22
C VAL A 51 -8.83 -2.52 1.53
N ALA A 52 -7.99 -3.44 2.03
CA ALA A 52 -6.57 -3.16 2.25
C ALA A 52 -5.83 -2.84 0.94
N VAL A 53 -6.07 -3.61 -0.13
CA VAL A 53 -5.51 -3.38 -1.47
C VAL A 53 -5.95 -2.02 -2.01
N LEU A 54 -7.24 -1.69 -1.92
CA LEU A 54 -7.75 -0.39 -2.35
C LEU A 54 -7.05 0.75 -1.62
N PHE A 55 -6.84 0.63 -0.32
CA PHE A 55 -6.12 1.63 0.45
C PHE A 55 -4.65 1.77 0.02
N THR A 56 -3.96 0.66 -0.24
CA THR A 56 -2.59 0.68 -0.78
C THR A 56 -2.54 1.43 -2.11
N LEU A 57 -3.49 1.20 -3.01
CA LEU A 57 -3.58 1.89 -4.30
C LEU A 57 -3.87 3.38 -4.16
N VAL A 58 -4.77 3.76 -3.25
CA VAL A 58 -5.13 5.17 -3.01
C VAL A 58 -3.98 5.94 -2.37
N THR A 59 -3.19 5.30 -1.50
CA THR A 59 -2.07 5.94 -0.81
C THR A 59 -0.76 5.91 -1.62
N LEU A 60 -0.64 5.02 -2.61
CA LEU A 60 0.56 4.91 -3.44
C LEU A 60 1.05 6.25 -4.05
N PRO A 61 0.19 7.12 -4.62
CA PRO A 61 0.65 8.39 -5.20
C PRO A 61 1.27 9.33 -4.17
N VAL A 62 0.78 9.34 -2.93
CA VAL A 62 1.33 10.23 -1.89
C VAL A 62 2.66 9.73 -1.36
N GLU A 63 2.84 8.42 -1.23
CA GLU A 63 4.11 7.81 -0.82
C GLU A 63 5.17 8.02 -1.91
N PHE A 64 4.82 7.82 -3.19
CA PHE A 64 5.71 8.08 -4.31
C PHE A 64 6.12 9.56 -4.40
N ASN A 65 5.16 10.47 -4.22
CA ASN A 65 5.41 11.91 -4.20
C ASN A 65 6.29 12.33 -3.01
N ALA A 66 6.14 11.69 -1.84
CA ALA A 66 6.99 11.93 -0.68
C ALA A 66 8.47 11.64 -0.99
N SER A 67 8.78 10.50 -1.62
CA SER A 67 10.15 10.20 -2.05
C SER A 67 10.70 11.20 -3.07
N ALA A 68 9.86 11.69 -3.99
CA ALA A 68 10.27 12.71 -4.96
C ALA A 68 10.58 14.06 -4.28
N ARG A 69 9.75 14.50 -3.33
CA ARG A 69 9.96 15.73 -2.56
C ARG A 69 11.16 15.65 -1.64
N ALA A 70 11.40 14.49 -1.03
CA ALA A 70 12.59 14.30 -0.19
C ALA A 70 13.89 14.53 -0.98
N LYS A 71 13.96 14.07 -2.23
CA LYS A 71 15.13 14.30 -3.10
C LYS A 71 15.41 15.79 -3.33
N THR A 72 14.37 16.59 -3.58
CA THR A 72 14.54 18.03 -3.81
C THR A 72 14.91 18.74 -2.52
N GLN A 73 14.19 18.46 -1.42
CA GLN A 73 14.41 19.10 -0.12
C GLN A 73 15.80 18.82 0.45
N LEU A 74 16.30 17.58 0.35
CA LEU A 74 17.65 17.24 0.81
C LEU A 74 18.74 18.00 0.05
N THR A 75 18.51 18.28 -1.23
CA THR A 75 19.43 19.08 -2.05
C THR A 75 19.34 20.57 -1.70
N GLU A 76 18.11 21.10 -1.57
CA GLU A 76 17.84 22.50 -1.24
C GLU A 76 18.35 22.90 0.15
N LEU A 77 18.23 22.00 1.12
CA LEU A 77 18.69 22.23 2.50
C LEU A 77 20.20 22.04 2.69
N GLY A 78 20.93 21.65 1.63
CA GLY A 78 22.37 21.38 1.72
C GLY A 78 22.72 20.21 2.65
N LEU A 79 21.78 19.30 2.89
CA LEU A 79 21.95 18.17 3.80
C LEU A 79 22.71 16.99 3.17
N VAL A 80 23.00 17.08 1.87
CA VAL A 80 23.68 16.02 1.11
C VAL A 80 24.93 16.58 0.44
N PRO A 81 26.12 16.07 0.79
CA PRO A 81 27.37 16.39 0.11
C PRO A 81 27.31 16.08 -1.40
N ALA A 82 28.02 16.86 -2.22
CA ALA A 82 28.00 16.70 -3.68
C ALA A 82 28.44 15.30 -4.14
N ASN A 83 29.40 14.68 -3.43
CA ASN A 83 29.88 13.32 -3.68
C ASN A 83 28.88 12.21 -3.28
N GLU A 84 27.84 12.53 -2.50
CA GLU A 84 26.82 11.58 -2.03
C GLU A 84 25.46 11.77 -2.72
N SER A 85 25.28 12.87 -3.45
CA SER A 85 24.02 13.26 -4.09
C SER A 85 23.43 12.17 -4.99
N GLU A 86 24.27 11.49 -5.77
CA GLU A 86 23.84 10.42 -6.66
C GLU A 86 23.35 9.18 -5.89
N GLY A 87 24.08 8.78 -4.85
CA GLY A 87 23.71 7.68 -3.97
C GLY A 87 22.38 7.94 -3.27
N VAL A 88 22.19 9.13 -2.70
CA VAL A 88 20.93 9.52 -2.04
C VAL A 88 19.75 9.50 -3.01
N LYS A 89 19.93 10.00 -4.24
CA LYS A 89 18.89 9.95 -5.29
C LYS A 89 18.55 8.50 -5.66
N SER A 90 19.54 7.62 -5.75
CA SER A 90 19.33 6.19 -6.02
C SER A 90 18.52 5.53 -4.92
N VAL A 91 18.91 5.70 -3.64
CA VAL A 91 18.21 5.14 -2.48
C VAL A 91 16.76 5.63 -2.40
N LEU A 92 16.53 6.94 -2.57
CA LEU A 92 15.17 7.49 -2.55
C LEU A 92 14.33 7.04 -3.75
N SER A 93 14.96 6.75 -4.89
CA SER A 93 14.26 6.12 -6.03
C SER A 93 13.87 4.69 -5.71
N ALA A 94 14.79 3.91 -5.16
CA ALA A 94 14.53 2.53 -4.75
C ALA A 94 13.42 2.47 -3.70
N ALA A 95 13.44 3.37 -2.71
CA ALA A 95 12.38 3.49 -1.71
C ALA A 95 11.00 3.81 -2.32
N ALA A 96 10.93 4.60 -3.39
CA ALA A 96 9.65 4.83 -4.07
C ALA A 96 9.16 3.55 -4.78
N TRP A 97 10.08 2.79 -5.38
CA TRP A 97 9.76 1.54 -6.08
C TRP A 97 9.33 0.40 -5.14
N THR A 98 9.78 0.37 -3.88
CA THR A 98 9.32 -0.64 -2.92
C THR A 98 7.82 -0.52 -2.63
N TYR A 99 7.27 0.71 -2.57
CA TYR A 99 5.82 0.92 -2.46
C TYR A 99 5.07 0.39 -3.69
N VAL A 100 5.60 0.65 -4.89
CA VAL A 100 5.00 0.16 -6.15
C VAL A 100 5.02 -1.37 -6.19
N ALA A 101 6.14 -1.98 -5.84
CA ALA A 101 6.27 -3.44 -5.77
C ALA A 101 5.28 -4.05 -4.76
N GLY A 102 5.15 -3.43 -3.58
CA GLY A 102 4.16 -3.85 -2.57
C GLY A 102 2.72 -3.75 -3.06
N ALA A 103 2.37 -2.66 -3.76
CA ALA A 103 1.04 -2.50 -4.36
C ALA A 103 0.75 -3.57 -5.43
N LEU A 104 1.71 -3.85 -6.31
CA LEU A 104 1.58 -4.89 -7.33
C LEU A 104 1.44 -6.28 -6.72
N ALA A 105 2.23 -6.60 -5.69
CA ALA A 105 2.12 -7.87 -4.98
C ALA A 105 0.74 -8.03 -4.33
N ALA A 106 0.22 -6.96 -3.71
CA ALA A 106 -1.08 -6.98 -3.08
C ALA A 106 -2.22 -7.20 -4.09
N VAL A 107 -2.15 -6.53 -5.26
CA VAL A 107 -3.10 -6.74 -6.36
C VAL A 107 -3.00 -8.16 -6.92
N ALA A 108 -1.79 -8.67 -7.16
CA ALA A 108 -1.58 -10.03 -7.66
C ALA A 108 -2.16 -11.08 -6.71
N MET A 109 -1.95 -10.91 -5.40
CA MET A 109 -2.51 -11.79 -4.38
C MET A 109 -4.05 -11.72 -4.32
N LEU A 110 -4.64 -10.53 -4.48
CA LEU A 110 -6.09 -10.39 -4.55
C LEU A 110 -6.67 -11.12 -5.76
N LEU A 111 -6.06 -10.94 -6.94
CA LEU A 111 -6.47 -11.64 -8.16
C LEU A 111 -6.35 -13.16 -8.01
N TYR A 112 -5.28 -13.63 -7.37
CA TYR A 112 -5.11 -15.05 -7.05
C TYR A 112 -6.26 -15.58 -6.19
N TYR A 113 -6.62 -14.90 -5.09
CA TYR A 113 -7.71 -15.35 -4.24
C TYR A 113 -9.08 -15.28 -4.93
N LEU A 114 -9.32 -14.26 -5.76
CA LEU A 114 -10.53 -14.17 -6.57
C LEU A 114 -10.63 -15.33 -7.57
N SER A 115 -9.52 -15.70 -8.23
CA SER A 115 -9.47 -16.84 -9.15
C SER A 115 -9.74 -18.18 -8.44
N LEU A 116 -9.28 -18.31 -7.20
CA LEU A 116 -9.55 -19.50 -6.39
C LEU A 116 -11.02 -19.59 -5.99
N LEU A 117 -11.68 -18.46 -5.72
CA LEU A 117 -13.10 -18.42 -5.40
C LEU A 117 -13.98 -18.66 -6.64
N SER A 118 -13.56 -18.22 -7.82
CA SER A 118 -14.33 -18.44 -9.06
C SER A 118 -14.24 -19.88 -9.58
N ASN A 119 -13.17 -20.61 -9.26
CA ASN A 119 -12.95 -22.00 -9.65
C ASN A 119 -13.55 -23.03 -8.67
N ARG A 120 -14.31 -22.58 -7.67
CA ARG A 120 -14.99 -23.43 -6.67
C ARG A 120 -16.49 -23.42 -6.90
#